data_AF-A0A2D6MTU9-F1
#
_entry.id   AF-A0A2D6MTU9-F1
#
_cell.length_a   1.000
_cell.length_b   1.000
_cell.length_c   1.000
_cell.angle_alpha   90.00
_cell.angle_beta   90.00
_cell.angle_gamma   90.00
#
_symmetry.space_group_name_H-M   'P 1'
#
loop_
_entity.id
_entity.type
_entity.pdbx_description
1 polymer ?
#
loop_
_entity_poly.entity_id
_entity_poly.type
_entity_poly.pdbx_seq_one_letter_code
_entity_poly.pdbx_strand_id
1 'polypeptide(L)'
;MTEEKPSADNLAGHHRERASQRVGPAIVEEHPEWKALAEAIRRQIEACVELDASTSHLGDFVRRATALADDLEQFASGKRVGLVDSDHVGRDIMHTLPFSPIMGRLNPASHGIEIRIDGERVFSEIRLTQVAEGATNLVHGGVIAAIYDEVLAAAAISNGKGGPTIRW
;
A
#
# COMPACT_ATOMS: atom_id res chain seq x y z
N MET A 1 7.44 -17.75 -33.25
CA MET A 1 8.33 -16.69 -32.74
C MET A 1 8.25 -16.79 -31.23
N THR A 2 9.20 -17.49 -30.62
CA THR A 2 9.24 -17.74 -29.17
C THR A 2 9.79 -16.49 -28.50
N GLU A 3 8.94 -15.76 -27.77
CA GLU A 3 9.43 -14.75 -26.82
C GLU A 3 10.20 -15.48 -25.74
N GLU A 4 11.51 -15.25 -25.72
CA GLU A 4 12.41 -15.78 -24.72
C GLU A 4 12.10 -15.08 -23.40
N LYS A 5 11.65 -15.84 -22.39
CA LYS A 5 11.39 -15.26 -21.06
C LYS A 5 12.67 -14.58 -20.56
N PRO A 6 12.58 -13.33 -20.05
CA PRO A 6 13.75 -12.64 -19.55
C PRO A 6 14.42 -13.43 -18.42
N SER A 7 15.75 -13.49 -18.45
CA SER A 7 16.58 -14.08 -17.39
C SER A 7 16.32 -13.39 -16.03
N ALA A 8 16.50 -14.12 -14.93
CA ALA A 8 16.33 -13.60 -13.56
C ALA A 8 17.22 -12.37 -13.27
N ASP A 9 18.42 -12.31 -13.86
CA ASP A 9 19.31 -11.14 -13.75
C ASP A 9 18.75 -9.91 -14.47
N ASN A 10 18.07 -10.11 -15.60
CA ASN A 10 17.41 -9.02 -16.34
C ASN A 10 16.20 -8.49 -15.56
N LEU A 11 15.38 -9.37 -14.98
CA LEU A 11 14.28 -8.98 -14.09
C LEU A 11 14.79 -8.13 -12.92
N ALA A 12 15.85 -8.58 -12.23
CA ALA A 12 16.43 -7.84 -11.11
C ALA A 12 16.97 -6.45 -11.52
N GLY A 13 17.57 -6.33 -12.71
CA GLY A 13 17.99 -5.05 -13.30
C GLY A 13 16.80 -4.11 -13.55
N HIS A 14 15.75 -4.59 -14.21
CA HIS A 14 14.54 -3.81 -14.49
C HIS A 14 13.78 -3.40 -13.22
N HIS A 15 13.74 -4.23 -12.18
CA HIS A 15 13.16 -3.84 -10.89
C HIS A 15 13.92 -2.67 -10.24
N ARG A 16 15.26 -2.69 -10.26
CA ARG A 16 16.10 -1.62 -9.70
C ARG A 16 15.94 -0.30 -10.44
N GLU A 17 15.89 -0.35 -11.76
CA GLU A 17 15.72 0.84 -12.61
C GLU A 17 14.34 1.48 -12.40
N ARG A 18 13.26 0.70 -12.33
CA ARG A 18 11.91 1.23 -12.05
C ARG A 18 11.76 1.79 -10.65
N ALA A 19 12.41 1.19 -9.65
CA ALA A 19 12.30 1.63 -8.25
C ALA A 19 12.88 3.04 -8.03
N SER A 20 13.84 3.46 -8.85
CA SER A 20 14.40 4.82 -8.83
C SER A 20 13.58 5.83 -9.63
N GLN A 21 12.74 5.37 -10.57
CA GLN A 21 11.87 6.23 -11.37
C GLN A 21 10.72 6.77 -10.52
N ARG A 22 10.54 8.10 -10.60
CA ARG A 22 9.40 8.84 -10.06
C ARG A 22 8.62 9.39 -11.23
N VAL A 23 7.41 8.89 -11.43
CA VAL A 23 6.47 9.41 -12.43
C VAL A 23 5.54 10.43 -11.75
N GLY A 24 4.84 11.27 -12.51
CA GLY A 24 4.07 12.43 -12.02
C GLY A 24 3.14 12.19 -10.82
N PRO A 25 2.46 13.24 -10.31
CA PRO A 25 1.67 13.12 -9.09
C PRO A 25 0.57 12.04 -9.20
N ALA A 26 0.24 11.42 -8.07
CA ALA A 26 -0.94 10.56 -7.94
C ALA A 26 -2.00 11.26 -7.07
N ILE A 27 -3.18 11.48 -7.65
CA ILE A 27 -4.37 11.94 -6.94
C ILE A 27 -5.34 10.76 -6.87
N VAL A 28 -5.73 10.34 -5.67
CA VAL A 28 -6.50 9.10 -5.48
C VAL A 28 -7.85 9.15 -6.19
N GLU A 29 -8.54 10.30 -6.16
CA GLU A 29 -9.84 10.54 -6.82
C GLU A 29 -9.78 10.30 -8.33
N GLU A 30 -8.62 10.53 -8.93
CA GLU A 30 -8.41 10.38 -10.38
C GLU A 30 -8.14 8.91 -10.76
N HIS A 31 -8.14 7.98 -9.80
CA HIS A 31 -7.77 6.59 -9.99
C HIS A 31 -8.76 5.58 -9.35
N PRO A 32 -10.08 5.67 -9.62
CA PRO A 32 -11.07 4.78 -9.00
C PRO A 32 -10.86 3.30 -9.39
N GLU A 33 -10.44 3.00 -10.61
CA GLU A 33 -10.16 1.62 -11.07
C GLU A 33 -8.92 1.05 -10.39
N TRP A 34 -7.88 1.86 -10.18
CA TRP A 34 -6.69 1.43 -9.45
C TRP A 34 -7.02 1.17 -7.98
N LYS A 35 -7.81 2.04 -7.36
CA LYS A 35 -8.31 1.81 -6.00
C LYS A 35 -9.08 0.49 -5.90
N ALA A 36 -10.00 0.22 -6.83
CA ALA A 36 -10.76 -1.03 -6.87
C ALA A 36 -9.85 -2.26 -7.06
N LEU A 37 -8.82 -2.17 -7.91
CA LEU A 37 -7.81 -3.21 -8.07
C LEU A 37 -7.03 -3.45 -6.76
N ALA A 38 -6.60 -2.39 -6.09
CA ALA A 38 -5.87 -2.49 -4.84
C ALA A 38 -6.71 -3.16 -3.74
N GLU A 39 -8.01 -2.82 -3.65
CA GLU A 39 -8.96 -3.46 -2.75
C GLU A 39 -9.18 -4.95 -3.09
N ALA A 40 -9.30 -5.28 -4.38
CA ALA A 40 -9.44 -6.67 -4.83
C ALA A 40 -8.22 -7.52 -4.46
N ILE A 41 -7.00 -6.98 -4.61
CA ILE A 41 -5.76 -7.66 -4.21
C ILE A 41 -5.66 -7.76 -2.68
N ARG A 42 -6.03 -6.73 -1.92
CA ARG A 42 -6.04 -6.79 -0.45
C ARG A 42 -6.93 -7.92 0.06
N ARG A 43 -8.12 -8.09 -0.50
CA ARG A 43 -9.02 -9.22 -0.20
C ARG A 43 -8.39 -10.57 -0.50
N GLN A 44 -7.55 -10.67 -1.53
CA GLN A 44 -6.81 -11.91 -1.83
C GLN A 44 -5.72 -12.16 -0.78
N ILE A 45 -4.99 -11.13 -0.37
CA ILE A 45 -3.95 -11.24 0.68
C ILE A 45 -4.58 -11.74 1.99
N GLU A 46 -5.73 -11.18 2.39
CA GLU A 46 -6.47 -11.64 3.56
C GLU A 46 -6.87 -13.11 3.45
N ALA A 47 -7.48 -13.50 2.33
CA ALA A 47 -7.90 -14.88 2.10
C ALA A 47 -6.73 -15.89 2.09
N CYS A 48 -5.53 -15.47 1.66
CA CYS A 48 -4.34 -16.33 1.66
C CYS A 48 -3.89 -16.74 3.06
N VAL A 49 -4.12 -15.92 4.08
CA VAL A 49 -3.75 -16.23 5.47
C VAL A 49 -4.69 -17.28 6.08
N GLU A 50 -5.93 -17.35 5.59
CA GLU A 50 -6.99 -18.26 6.06
C GLU A 50 -7.21 -19.47 5.14
N LEU A 51 -6.35 -19.65 4.13
CA LEU A 51 -6.62 -20.54 3.01
C LEU A 51 -6.54 -22.02 3.39
N ASP A 52 -7.66 -22.74 3.22
CA ASP A 52 -7.74 -24.20 3.25
C ASP A 52 -8.33 -24.71 1.93
N ALA A 53 -7.47 -25.07 0.98
CA ALA A 53 -7.87 -25.48 -0.35
C ALA A 53 -7.09 -26.71 -0.83
N SER A 54 -7.74 -27.56 -1.63
CA SER A 54 -7.08 -28.71 -2.27
C SER A 54 -5.93 -28.28 -3.18
N THR A 55 -4.94 -29.16 -3.40
CA THR A 55 -3.80 -28.92 -4.32
C THR A 55 -4.23 -28.49 -5.72
N SER A 56 -5.32 -29.03 -6.27
CA SER A 56 -5.83 -28.63 -7.59
C SER A 56 -6.24 -27.15 -7.62
N HIS A 57 -7.04 -26.72 -6.64
CA HIS A 57 -7.46 -25.32 -6.50
C HIS A 57 -6.26 -24.39 -6.27
N LEU A 58 -5.28 -24.81 -5.46
CA LEU A 58 -4.03 -24.04 -5.28
C LEU A 58 -3.28 -23.86 -6.60
N GLY A 59 -3.19 -24.92 -7.42
CA GLY A 59 -2.59 -24.85 -8.75
C GLY A 59 -3.32 -23.86 -9.67
N ASP A 60 -4.64 -23.77 -9.60
CA ASP A 60 -5.45 -22.82 -10.36
C ASP A 60 -5.24 -21.37 -9.90
N PHE A 61 -5.14 -21.15 -8.59
CA PHE A 61 -4.83 -19.84 -8.01
C PHE A 61 -3.44 -19.35 -8.41
N VAL A 62 -2.43 -20.22 -8.36
CA VAL A 62 -1.07 -19.89 -8.82
C VAL A 62 -1.08 -19.43 -10.28
N ARG A 63 -1.70 -20.20 -11.18
CA ARG A 63 -1.74 -19.83 -12.61
C ARG A 63 -2.38 -18.45 -12.83
N ARG A 64 -3.49 -18.17 -12.15
CA ARG A 64 -4.19 -16.89 -12.26
C ARG A 64 -3.41 -15.72 -11.65
N ALA A 65 -2.81 -15.93 -10.47
CA ALA A 65 -2.04 -14.91 -9.78
C ALA A 65 -0.78 -14.54 -10.58
N THR A 66 -0.09 -15.54 -11.14
CA THR A 66 1.08 -15.30 -12.01
C THR A 66 0.68 -14.57 -13.29
N ALA A 67 -0.40 -14.98 -13.97
CA ALA A 67 -0.85 -14.29 -15.17
C ALA A 67 -1.19 -12.81 -14.90
N LEU A 68 -1.89 -12.52 -13.79
CA LEU A 68 -2.18 -11.14 -13.40
C LEU A 68 -0.91 -10.36 -13.05
N ALA A 69 0.06 -10.97 -12.37
CA ALA A 69 1.33 -10.34 -12.07
C ALA A 69 2.11 -9.99 -13.34
N ASP A 70 2.21 -10.94 -14.28
CA ASP A 70 2.86 -10.74 -15.58
C ASP A 70 2.20 -9.59 -16.36
N ASP A 71 0.86 -9.49 -16.34
CA ASP A 71 0.12 -8.40 -16.98
C ASP A 71 0.39 -7.05 -16.29
N LEU A 72 0.35 -6.99 -14.96
CA LEU A 72 0.62 -5.75 -14.21
C LEU A 72 2.05 -5.24 -14.43
N GLU A 73 3.02 -6.14 -14.51
CA GLU A 73 4.42 -5.80 -14.71
C GLU A 73 4.71 -5.14 -16.05
N GLN A 74 3.94 -5.47 -17.10
CA GLN A 74 4.02 -4.82 -18.41
C GLN A 74 3.71 -3.32 -18.36
N PHE A 75 2.87 -2.88 -17.40
CA PHE A 75 2.47 -1.48 -17.24
C PHE A 75 3.19 -0.76 -16.09
N ALA A 76 4.02 -1.46 -15.33
CA ALA A 76 4.75 -0.89 -14.21
C ALA A 76 5.96 -0.07 -14.73
N SER A 77 5.74 1.22 -14.99
CA SER A 77 6.73 2.15 -15.56
C SER A 77 7.44 3.05 -14.53
N GLY A 78 7.25 2.80 -13.24
CA GLY A 78 7.84 3.59 -12.14
C GLY A 78 6.81 4.00 -11.09
N LYS A 79 7.27 4.51 -9.95
CA LYS A 79 6.38 4.89 -8.83
C LYS A 79 5.89 6.33 -9.00
N ARG A 80 4.56 6.55 -9.01
CA ARG A 80 4.01 7.91 -8.95
C ARG A 80 4.36 8.60 -7.63
N VAL A 81 4.64 9.89 -7.70
CA VAL A 81 4.97 10.69 -6.50
C VAL A 81 3.70 10.92 -5.68
N GLY A 82 3.76 10.55 -4.40
CA GLY A 82 2.79 11.01 -3.41
C GLY A 82 3.06 12.48 -3.08
N LEU A 83 2.02 13.29 -2.97
CA LEU A 83 2.13 14.71 -2.67
C LEU A 83 2.36 14.90 -1.16
N VAL A 84 3.59 14.63 -0.70
CA VAL A 84 4.01 14.97 0.66
C VAL A 84 4.67 16.34 0.60
N ASP A 85 3.86 17.39 0.60
CA ASP A 85 4.38 18.75 0.75
C ASP A 85 3.81 19.38 2.03
N SER A 86 4.56 20.27 2.68
CA SER A 86 4.15 20.89 3.95
C SER A 86 2.94 21.83 3.81
N ASP A 87 2.58 22.21 2.59
CA ASP A 87 1.52 23.18 2.27
C ASP A 87 0.10 22.59 2.20
N HIS A 88 -0.11 21.35 2.65
CA HIS A 88 -1.41 20.65 2.59
C HIS A 88 -2.42 21.04 3.69
N VAL A 89 -2.22 22.17 4.38
CA VAL A 89 -3.19 22.66 5.38
C VAL A 89 -4.55 22.84 4.71
N GLY A 90 -5.51 21.98 5.08
CA GLY A 90 -6.89 22.01 4.56
C GLY A 90 -7.24 21.03 3.43
N ARG A 91 -6.29 20.21 2.94
CA ARG A 91 -6.61 19.07 2.06
C ARG A 91 -6.84 17.79 2.88
N ASP A 92 -7.61 16.85 2.33
CA ASP A 92 -7.80 15.53 2.94
C ASP A 92 -6.43 14.82 3.08
N ILE A 93 -6.08 14.49 4.32
CA ILE A 93 -4.82 13.86 4.70
C ILE A 93 -4.59 12.54 3.96
N MET A 94 -5.67 11.85 3.58
CA MET A 94 -5.67 10.59 2.86
C MET A 94 -5.07 10.70 1.44
N HIS A 95 -4.86 11.91 0.92
CA HIS A 95 -4.25 12.16 -0.41
C HIS A 95 -2.74 12.37 -0.36
N THR A 96 -2.16 12.57 0.82
CA THR A 96 -0.74 12.90 0.97
C THR A 96 0.17 11.70 0.67
N LEU A 97 -0.28 10.50 1.05
CA LEU A 97 0.48 9.26 0.94
C LEU A 97 -0.32 8.15 0.22
N PRO A 98 -0.65 8.30 -1.08
CA PRO A 98 -1.51 7.36 -1.81
C PRO A 98 -0.96 5.93 -1.86
N PHE A 99 0.37 5.77 -1.71
CA PHE A 99 1.07 4.49 -1.75
C PHE A 99 1.65 4.06 -0.39
N SER A 100 1.24 4.69 0.71
CA SER A 100 1.65 4.26 2.05
C SER A 100 1.31 2.77 2.30
N PRO A 101 2.13 2.01 3.05
CA PRO A 101 1.81 0.64 3.47
C PRO A 101 0.81 0.57 4.65
N ILE A 102 0.27 1.69 5.10
CA ILE A 102 -0.63 1.78 6.25
C ILE A 102 -1.95 2.48 5.87
N MET A 103 -1.94 3.73 5.38
CA MET A 103 -3.13 4.45 4.90
C MET A 103 -3.34 4.41 3.38
N GLY A 104 -2.32 4.01 2.60
CA GLY A 104 -2.30 4.20 1.15
C GLY A 104 -3.42 3.48 0.40
N ARG A 105 -4.36 4.24 -0.18
CA ARG A 105 -5.52 3.71 -0.91
C ARG A 105 -5.17 3.01 -2.22
N LEU A 106 -4.05 3.37 -2.85
CA LEU A 106 -3.56 2.77 -4.09
C LEU A 106 -2.50 1.68 -3.86
N ASN A 107 -2.18 1.38 -2.59
CA ASN A 107 -1.26 0.31 -2.24
C ASN A 107 -2.02 -0.94 -1.77
N PRO A 108 -1.99 -2.06 -2.52
CA PRO A 108 -2.65 -3.29 -2.10
C PRO A 108 -2.05 -3.93 -0.84
N ALA A 109 -0.79 -3.63 -0.51
CA ALA A 109 -0.14 -4.05 0.74
C ALA A 109 -0.46 -3.14 1.94
N SER A 110 -1.27 -2.10 1.72
CA SER A 110 -1.70 -1.20 2.79
C SER A 110 -2.70 -1.86 3.73
N HIS A 111 -2.59 -1.54 5.02
CA HIS A 111 -3.60 -1.90 6.03
C HIS A 111 -4.90 -1.10 5.87
N GLY A 112 -4.91 -0.06 5.03
CA GLY A 112 -6.10 0.68 4.65
C GLY A 112 -6.72 1.47 5.80
N ILE A 113 -5.93 1.98 6.76
CA ILE A 113 -6.49 2.86 7.80
C ILE A 113 -7.12 4.10 7.17
N GLU A 114 -8.16 4.63 7.81
CA GLU A 114 -8.70 5.94 7.47
C GLU A 114 -8.44 6.90 8.63
N ILE A 115 -7.73 8.00 8.33
CA ILE A 115 -7.43 9.04 9.31
C ILE A 115 -8.46 10.15 9.16
N ARG A 116 -9.05 10.55 10.29
CA ARG A 116 -10.03 11.64 10.41
C ARG A 116 -9.48 12.73 11.32
N ILE A 117 -9.77 13.98 10.97
CA ILE A 117 -9.42 15.16 11.76
C ILE A 117 -10.74 15.80 12.23
N ASP A 118 -10.89 15.95 13.54
CA ASP A 118 -12.03 16.61 14.18
C ASP A 118 -11.52 17.64 15.19
N GLY A 119 -11.53 18.92 14.78
CA GLY A 119 -10.92 20.01 15.55
C GLY A 119 -9.43 19.74 15.81
N GLU A 120 -9.06 19.61 17.07
CA GLU A 120 -7.69 19.34 17.52
C GLU A 120 -7.36 17.84 17.61
N ARG A 121 -8.31 16.96 17.29
CA ARG A 121 -8.14 15.51 17.40
C ARG A 121 -7.88 14.91 16.03
N VAL A 122 -6.85 14.06 15.97
CA VAL A 122 -6.61 13.16 14.84
C VAL A 122 -6.80 11.74 15.33
N PHE A 123 -7.62 10.97 14.63
CA PHE A 123 -7.93 9.61 15.03
C PHE A 123 -8.16 8.73 13.81
N SER A 124 -8.04 7.42 14.02
CA SER A 124 -8.38 6.40 13.03
C SER A 124 -9.17 5.31 13.72
N GLU A 125 -10.08 4.69 12.96
CA GLU A 125 -10.82 3.52 13.39
C GLU A 125 -10.56 2.43 12.35
N ILE A 126 -10.04 1.30 12.81
CA ILE A 126 -9.68 0.20 11.93
C ILE A 126 -10.03 -1.14 12.59
N ARG A 127 -10.51 -2.06 11.76
CA ARG A 127 -10.56 -3.48 12.07
C ARG A 127 -9.41 -4.16 11.34
N LEU A 128 -8.43 -4.64 12.10
CA LEU A 128 -7.32 -5.40 11.56
C LEU A 128 -7.72 -6.87 11.39
N THR A 129 -7.20 -7.49 10.31
CA THR A 129 -7.40 -8.90 9.98
C THR A 129 -6.19 -9.73 10.43
N GLN A 130 -6.23 -11.04 10.21
CA GLN A 130 -5.11 -11.94 10.53
C GLN A 130 -3.82 -11.60 9.76
N VAL A 131 -3.90 -10.83 8.68
CA VAL A 131 -2.72 -10.29 7.98
C VAL A 131 -1.82 -9.45 8.90
N ALA A 132 -2.41 -8.82 9.92
CA ALA A 132 -1.69 -7.99 10.89
C ALA A 132 -1.27 -8.76 12.15
N GLU A 133 -1.49 -10.07 12.21
CA GLU A 133 -1.23 -10.90 13.39
C GLU A 133 0.28 -11.05 13.63
N GLY A 134 0.70 -10.93 14.90
CA GLY A 134 2.09 -11.16 15.31
C GLY A 134 2.20 -12.34 16.26
N ALA A 135 1.57 -12.21 17.43
CA ALA A 135 1.34 -13.33 18.32
C ALA A 135 -0.11 -13.81 18.14
N THR A 136 -0.41 -15.04 18.56
CA THR A 136 -1.74 -15.63 18.36
C THR A 136 -2.87 -14.74 18.89
N ASN A 137 -3.78 -14.36 18.00
CA ASN A 137 -4.90 -13.43 18.21
C ASN A 137 -4.50 -12.02 18.67
N LEU A 138 -3.26 -11.60 18.42
CA LEU A 138 -2.73 -10.28 18.77
C LEU A 138 -2.12 -9.61 17.56
N VAL A 139 -2.42 -8.33 17.39
CA VAL A 139 -1.81 -7.50 16.35
C VAL A 139 -0.31 -7.41 16.60
N HIS A 140 0.47 -7.56 15.53
CA HIS A 140 1.91 -7.39 15.56
C HIS A 140 2.28 -5.97 16.03
N GLY A 141 3.15 -5.86 17.03
CA GLY A 141 3.53 -4.56 17.61
C GLY A 141 4.10 -3.57 16.58
N GLY A 142 4.78 -4.07 15.54
CA GLY A 142 5.25 -3.26 14.42
C GLY A 142 4.12 -2.64 13.56
N VAL A 143 2.98 -3.33 13.41
CA VAL A 143 1.81 -2.78 12.70
C VAL A 143 1.19 -1.67 13.54
N ILE A 144 1.03 -1.90 14.85
CA ILE A 144 0.55 -0.87 15.78
C ILE A 144 1.46 0.36 15.73
N ALA A 145 2.77 0.17 15.83
CA ALA A 145 3.73 1.26 15.78
C ALA A 145 3.65 2.06 14.47
N ALA A 146 3.50 1.39 13.32
CA ALA A 146 3.37 2.04 12.03
C ALA A 146 2.05 2.82 11.86
N ILE A 147 0.94 2.31 12.42
CA ILE A 147 -0.33 3.06 12.46
C ILE A 147 -0.16 4.34 13.29
N TYR A 148 0.48 4.26 14.46
CA TYR A 148 0.74 5.43 15.28
C TYR A 148 1.69 6.43 14.61
N ASP A 149 2.71 5.98 13.89
CA ASP A 149 3.60 6.85 13.12
C ASP A 149 2.80 7.71 12.13
N GLU A 150 1.87 7.12 11.39
CA GLU A 150 1.04 7.87 10.43
C GLU A 150 0.00 8.78 11.08
N VAL A 151 -0.63 8.35 12.17
CA VAL A 151 -1.58 9.20 12.93
C VAL A 151 -0.86 10.40 13.54
N LEU A 152 0.35 10.22 14.07
CA LEU A 152 1.18 11.30 14.61
C LEU A 152 1.68 12.23 13.51
N ALA A 153 2.08 11.69 12.35
CA ALA A 153 2.45 12.49 11.19
C ALA A 153 1.25 13.35 10.72
N ALA A 154 0.06 12.76 10.64
CA ALA A 154 -1.17 13.49 10.32
C ALA A 154 -1.48 14.61 11.32
N ALA A 155 -1.30 14.37 12.62
CA ALA A 155 -1.45 15.39 13.66
C ALA A 155 -0.41 16.51 13.55
N ALA A 156 0.84 16.19 13.21
CA ALA A 156 1.87 17.21 12.99
C ALA A 156 1.54 18.06 11.76
N ILE A 157 1.13 17.42 10.66
CA ILE A 157 0.71 18.10 9.41
C ILE A 157 -0.50 19.00 9.64
N SER A 158 -1.52 18.52 10.36
CA SER A 158 -2.74 19.32 10.64
C SER A 158 -2.46 20.58 11.46
N ASN A 159 -1.35 20.61 12.19
CA ASN A 159 -0.89 21.76 12.96
C ASN A 159 0.16 22.62 12.21
N GLY A 160 0.43 22.34 10.94
CA GLY A 160 1.46 23.05 10.16
C GLY A 160 2.89 22.79 10.67
N LYS A 161 3.12 21.64 11.30
CA LYS A 161 4.40 21.20 11.89
C LYS A 161 4.89 19.87 11.32
N GLY A 162 4.47 19.51 10.11
CA GLY A 162 4.92 18.29 9.44
C GLY A 162 6.44 18.23 9.29
N GLY A 163 7.02 17.04 9.44
CA GLY A 163 8.46 16.82 9.39
C GLY A 163 8.83 15.34 9.50
N PRO A 164 10.13 15.00 9.42
CA PRO A 164 10.59 13.62 9.54
C PRO A 164 10.38 13.07 10.95
N THR A 165 10.08 11.76 11.05
CA THR A 165 10.05 11.05 12.32
C THR A 165 11.45 11.05 12.95
N ILE A 166 11.56 11.56 14.17
CA ILE A 166 12.80 11.61 14.95
C ILE A 166 12.55 11.18 16.39
N ARG A 167 13.59 10.67 17.05
CA ARG A 167 13.60 10.39 18.49
C ARG A 167 14.57 11.36 19.15
N TRP A 168 14.08 12.09 20.16
CA TRP A 168 14.87 13.02 20.96
C TRP A 168 15.52 12.31 22.16
#